data_AF-A0A9X0BCJ9-F1
#
_entry.id   AF-A0A9X0BCJ9-F1
#
_cell.length_a   1.000
_cell.length_b   1.000
_cell.length_c   1.000
_cell.angle_alpha   90.00
_cell.angle_beta   90.00
_cell.angle_gamma   90.00
#
_symmetry.space_group_name_H-M   'P 1'
#
loop_
_entity.id
_entity.type
_entity.pdbx_description
1 polymer ?
#
loop_
_entity_poly.entity_id
_entity_poly.type
_entity_poly.pdbx_seq_one_letter_code
_entity_poly.pdbx_strand_id
1 'polypeptide(L)'
;MIQEDGEIDLKDVEILELLKKSEYSAIFKYHNQPYREWDPPDREVNFYVCESTAYRRLKAKGFCERKVIPDFYGTITNIQPRQWPHLWMFVDDELPPTAIVIEYVPNMHRIDLTNFSPQNVQILRDILEDIHLAGVLHDDTYPRNMMISRDPSTKQVRVLWIDFDRAQTFSESLSEWQKEQLEEETEIMDEFIQLLTQDNEQGELYHAYAFYYGVFGPLGWAMDYEWIQEKYAIPEPPPGPSWEEFQRVAKEQESQWKIVGENTREVTVEWDS
;
A
#
# COMPACT_ATOMS: atom_id res chain seq x y z
N MET A 1 -24.39 18.97 -14.28
CA MET A 1 -23.04 19.59 -14.27
C MET A 1 -22.25 18.81 -13.24
N ILE A 2 -21.39 17.91 -13.72
CA ILE A 2 -20.47 17.16 -12.86
C ILE A 2 -19.34 18.15 -12.57
N GLN A 3 -19.16 18.56 -11.30
CA GLN A 3 -17.91 19.18 -10.89
C GLN A 3 -16.83 18.13 -11.16
N GLU A 4 -15.90 18.43 -12.07
CA GLU A 4 -14.66 17.66 -12.18
C GLU A 4 -14.03 17.65 -10.79
N ASP A 5 -13.86 16.47 -10.19
CA ASP A 5 -13.16 16.33 -8.90
C ASP A 5 -11.78 16.98 -9.03
N GLY A 6 -11.64 18.10 -8.32
CA GLY A 6 -10.92 19.28 -8.80
C GLY A 6 -9.43 19.25 -8.57
N GLU A 7 -8.73 19.89 -9.50
CA GLU A 7 -7.38 20.39 -9.23
C GLU A 7 -7.44 21.32 -8.02
N ILE A 8 -6.61 21.04 -7.02
CA ILE A 8 -6.50 21.84 -5.80
C ILE A 8 -5.41 22.89 -6.02
N ASP A 9 -5.71 24.17 -5.81
CA ASP A 9 -4.65 25.18 -5.71
C ASP A 9 -3.92 24.95 -4.39
N LEU A 10 -2.59 24.77 -4.46
CA LEU A 10 -1.72 24.62 -3.30
C LEU A 10 -1.88 25.75 -2.26
N LYS A 11 -2.29 26.94 -2.69
CA LYS A 11 -2.54 28.07 -1.78
C LYS A 11 -3.71 27.83 -0.84
N ASP A 12 -4.61 26.92 -1.19
CA ASP A 12 -5.77 26.55 -0.39
C ASP A 12 -5.46 25.41 0.59
N VAL A 13 -4.22 24.92 0.63
CA VAL A 13 -3.74 23.86 1.52
C VAL A 13 -2.86 24.44 2.62
N GLU A 14 -3.29 24.27 3.87
CA GLU A 14 -2.47 24.59 5.05
C GLU A 14 -1.78 23.32 5.56
N ILE A 15 -0.44 23.35 5.67
CA ILE A 15 0.32 22.25 6.26
C ILE A 15 0.33 22.43 7.77
N LEU A 16 -0.51 21.65 8.46
CA LEU A 16 -0.67 21.74 9.92
C LEU A 16 0.49 21.07 10.68
N GLU A 17 0.92 19.89 10.23
CA GLU A 17 1.94 19.10 10.91
C GLU A 17 2.66 18.15 9.95
N LEU A 18 3.97 17.98 10.17
CA LEU A 18 4.77 16.94 9.51
C LEU A 18 4.83 15.69 10.40
N LEU A 19 4.01 14.69 10.09
CA LEU A 19 3.87 13.50 10.94
C LEU A 19 5.08 12.55 10.93
N LYS A 20 5.87 12.54 9.84
CA LYS A 20 7.10 11.75 9.76
C LYS A 20 8.07 12.36 8.76
N LYS A 21 9.37 12.27 9.06
CA LYS A 21 10.47 12.59 8.13
C LYS A 21 11.41 11.39 8.02
N SER A 22 11.77 10.99 6.81
CA SER A 22 12.88 10.09 6.49
C SER A 22 13.82 10.75 5.48
N GLU A 23 14.93 10.10 5.17
CA GLU A 23 15.84 10.50 4.08
C GLU A 23 15.11 10.58 2.71
N TYR A 24 13.93 9.95 2.59
CA TYR A 24 13.14 9.87 1.36
C TYR A 24 11.65 10.24 1.52
N SER A 25 11.20 10.76 2.67
CA SER A 25 9.77 11.05 2.89
C SER A 25 9.50 12.10 3.95
N ALA A 26 8.68 13.10 3.63
CA ALA A 26 7.64 13.60 4.53
C ALA A 26 6.38 12.75 4.27
N ILE A 27 5.23 12.97 4.91
CA ILE A 27 3.97 12.64 4.21
C ILE A 27 3.93 13.56 2.98
N PHE A 28 4.47 13.03 1.88
CA PHE A 28 4.32 13.25 0.42
C PHE A 28 5.50 12.53 -0.24
N LYS A 29 5.26 11.58 -1.16
CA LYS A 29 6.31 11.03 -2.03
C LYS A 29 5.78 10.70 -3.42
N TYR A 30 6.28 11.39 -4.45
CA TYR A 30 6.63 10.79 -5.74
C TYR A 30 7.59 11.72 -6.52
N HIS A 31 8.46 11.14 -7.34
CA HIS A 31 9.22 11.82 -8.40
C HIS A 31 8.53 11.51 -9.72
N ASN A 32 8.02 12.51 -10.43
CA ASN A 32 7.47 12.26 -11.76
C ASN A 32 8.58 11.71 -12.67
N GLN A 33 8.47 10.45 -13.08
CA GLN A 33 9.44 9.83 -13.99
C GLN A 33 8.94 9.97 -15.43
N PRO A 34 9.79 10.37 -16.37
CA PRO A 34 9.44 10.36 -17.77
C PRO A 34 9.22 8.92 -18.24
N TYR A 35 8.26 8.74 -19.15
CA TYR A 35 8.05 7.47 -19.85
C TYR A 35 9.34 7.06 -20.58
N ARG A 36 9.75 5.80 -20.40
CA ARG A 36 10.95 5.22 -20.99
C ARG A 36 10.57 4.31 -22.15
N GLU A 37 11.49 4.15 -23.11
CA GLU A 37 11.27 3.29 -24.29
C GLU A 37 11.01 1.81 -23.95
N TRP A 38 11.43 1.37 -22.76
CA TRP A 38 11.27 -0.01 -22.28
C TRP A 38 10.05 -0.19 -21.37
N ASP A 39 9.24 0.86 -21.18
CA ASP A 39 8.04 0.75 -20.38
C ASP A 39 6.99 -0.10 -21.12
N PRO A 40 6.35 -1.04 -20.41
CA PRO A 40 5.36 -1.93 -21.00
C PRO A 40 4.20 -1.13 -21.61
N PRO A 41 3.88 -1.33 -22.91
CA PRO A 41 2.87 -0.54 -23.60
C PRO A 41 1.43 -0.87 -23.17
N ASP A 42 1.26 -1.95 -22.42
CA ASP A 42 0.00 -2.56 -22.01
C ASP A 42 -0.44 -2.18 -20.59
N ARG A 43 0.37 -1.39 -19.85
CA ARG A 43 0.01 -0.89 -18.52
C ARG A 43 0.45 0.54 -18.27
N GLU A 44 -0.26 1.22 -17.38
CA GLU A 44 0.17 2.52 -16.87
C GLU A 44 1.33 2.33 -15.88
N VAL A 45 2.38 3.14 -16.08
CA VAL A 45 3.62 3.10 -15.30
C VAL A 45 3.82 4.38 -14.49
N ASN A 46 3.06 5.43 -14.80
CA ASN A 46 3.07 6.66 -14.04
C ASN A 46 2.21 6.48 -12.79
N PHE A 47 2.88 6.37 -11.64
CA PHE A 47 2.22 6.14 -10.34
C PHE A 47 1.18 7.19 -9.99
N TYR A 48 1.42 8.46 -10.32
CA TYR A 48 0.42 9.51 -10.12
C TYR A 48 -0.84 9.29 -10.98
N VAL A 49 -0.66 8.83 -12.22
CA VAL A 49 -1.80 8.50 -13.10
C VAL A 49 -2.53 7.27 -12.58
N CYS A 50 -1.83 6.19 -12.22
CA CYS A 50 -2.41 5.00 -11.59
C CYS A 50 -3.26 5.37 -10.37
N GLU A 51 -2.63 6.01 -9.39
CA GLU A 51 -3.24 6.29 -8.08
C GLU A 51 -4.41 7.25 -8.22
N SER A 52 -4.22 8.37 -8.92
CA SER A 52 -5.29 9.37 -9.07
C SER A 52 -6.46 8.85 -9.92
N THR A 53 -6.21 7.98 -10.90
CA THR A 53 -7.29 7.38 -11.71
C THR A 53 -8.07 6.35 -10.89
N ALA A 54 -7.38 5.52 -10.12
CA ALA A 54 -8.01 4.56 -9.22
C ALA A 54 -8.88 5.27 -8.17
N TYR A 55 -8.35 6.25 -7.44
CA TYR A 55 -9.14 7.00 -6.44
C TYR A 55 -10.35 7.70 -7.05
N ARG A 56 -10.23 8.32 -8.24
CA ARG A 56 -11.39 8.91 -8.93
C ARG A 56 -12.45 7.87 -9.26
N ARG A 57 -12.03 6.69 -9.78
CA ARG A 57 -12.94 5.58 -10.11
C ARG A 57 -13.66 5.07 -8.87
N LEU A 58 -12.92 4.80 -7.80
CA LEU A 58 -13.44 4.25 -6.56
C LEU A 58 -14.33 5.26 -5.82
N LYS A 59 -13.96 6.55 -5.79
CA LYS A 59 -14.82 7.63 -5.26
C LYS A 59 -16.15 7.69 -6.01
N ALA A 60 -16.12 7.70 -7.34
CA ALA A 60 -17.34 7.71 -8.16
C ALA A 60 -18.22 6.47 -7.94
N LYS A 61 -17.66 5.37 -7.43
CA LYS A 61 -18.36 4.12 -7.09
C LYS A 61 -18.74 4.02 -5.61
N GLY A 62 -18.51 5.06 -4.81
CA GLY A 62 -18.98 5.14 -3.42
C GLY A 62 -18.02 4.61 -2.36
N PHE A 63 -16.75 4.33 -2.69
CA PHE A 63 -15.81 3.70 -1.76
C PHE A 63 -15.39 4.64 -0.62
N CYS A 64 -15.24 5.93 -0.91
CA CYS A 64 -14.90 6.94 0.10
C CYS A 64 -16.06 7.10 1.11
N GLU A 65 -17.30 7.18 0.63
CA GLU A 65 -18.51 7.27 1.47
C GLU A 65 -18.67 6.03 2.36
N ARG A 66 -18.31 4.85 1.84
CA ARG A 66 -18.26 3.59 2.60
C ARG A 66 -17.09 3.51 3.59
N LYS A 67 -16.13 4.43 3.53
CA LYS A 67 -14.93 4.49 4.39
C LYS A 67 -14.04 3.24 4.27
N VAL A 68 -14.09 2.54 3.14
CA VAL A 68 -13.24 1.35 2.85
C VAL A 68 -11.94 1.70 2.13
N ILE A 69 -11.80 2.95 1.70
CA ILE A 69 -10.55 3.61 1.29
C ILE A 69 -10.54 5.02 1.89
N PRO A 70 -9.41 5.74 1.94
CA PRO A 70 -9.36 7.16 2.33
C PRO A 70 -10.24 8.04 1.41
N ASP A 71 -10.84 9.12 1.95
CA ASP A 71 -11.50 10.10 1.07
C ASP A 71 -10.49 10.73 0.12
N PHE A 72 -10.87 10.87 -1.15
CA PHE A 72 -10.06 11.55 -2.16
C PHE A 72 -10.52 12.99 -2.36
N TYR A 73 -9.68 13.94 -1.98
CA TYR A 73 -9.97 15.37 -2.06
C TYR A 73 -9.61 15.97 -3.43
N GLY A 74 -8.58 15.46 -4.09
CA GLY A 74 -8.21 15.91 -5.42
C GLY A 74 -6.73 15.72 -5.72
N THR A 75 -6.26 16.44 -6.75
CA THR A 75 -4.88 16.37 -7.21
C THR A 75 -4.25 17.75 -7.29
N ILE A 76 -2.93 17.79 -7.13
CA ILE A 76 -2.11 18.98 -7.30
C ILE A 76 -1.06 18.68 -8.35
N THR A 77 -0.99 19.51 -9.39
CA THR A 77 0.01 19.36 -10.46
C THR A 77 1.02 20.51 -10.47
N ASN A 78 2.16 20.29 -11.13
CA ASN A 78 3.15 21.33 -11.41
C ASN A 78 3.63 22.10 -10.17
N ILE A 79 3.77 21.40 -9.04
CA ILE A 79 4.19 21.99 -7.77
C ILE A 79 5.54 22.66 -7.96
N GLN A 80 5.65 23.93 -7.56
CA GLN A 80 6.89 24.70 -7.65
C GLN A 80 7.72 24.51 -6.37
N PRO A 81 8.73 23.63 -6.33
CA PRO A 81 9.34 23.22 -5.06
C PRO A 81 10.03 24.37 -4.34
N ARG A 82 10.56 25.34 -5.11
CA ARG A 82 11.19 26.56 -4.60
C ARG A 82 10.24 27.50 -3.84
N GLN A 83 8.93 27.36 -4.03
CA GLN A 83 7.92 28.14 -3.30
C GLN A 83 7.61 27.54 -1.93
N TRP A 84 8.13 26.35 -1.63
CA TRP A 84 7.78 25.57 -0.45
C TRP A 84 9.04 25.03 0.24
N PRO A 85 9.45 25.59 1.40
CA PRO A 85 10.70 25.22 2.08
C PRO A 85 10.84 23.71 2.37
N HIS A 86 9.73 23.01 2.51
CA HIS A 86 9.70 21.57 2.80
C HIS A 86 9.87 20.68 1.56
N LEU A 87 9.77 21.23 0.35
CA LEU A 87 9.90 20.51 -0.92
C LEU A 87 11.28 20.69 -1.58
N TRP A 88 12.27 21.19 -0.82
CA TRP A 88 13.61 21.50 -1.34
C TRP A 88 14.30 20.32 -2.06
N MET A 89 13.96 19.07 -1.69
CA MET A 89 14.53 17.86 -2.29
C MET A 89 14.13 17.65 -3.76
N PHE A 90 13.05 18.29 -4.22
CA PHE A 90 12.55 18.17 -5.59
C PHE A 90 13.01 19.33 -6.50
N VAL A 91 13.84 20.25 -6.00
CA VAL A 91 14.22 21.47 -6.73
C VAL A 91 14.98 21.19 -8.01
N ASP A 92 15.71 20.08 -8.05
CA ASP A 92 16.56 19.68 -9.17
C ASP A 92 15.94 18.52 -10.00
N ASP A 93 14.70 18.14 -9.73
CA ASP A 93 13.99 17.12 -10.51
C ASP A 93 13.70 17.62 -11.93
N GLU A 94 13.79 16.70 -12.90
CA GLU A 94 13.53 17.01 -14.31
C GLU A 94 12.07 17.46 -14.55
N LEU A 95 11.13 16.85 -13.81
CA LEU A 95 9.71 17.14 -13.88
C LEU A 95 9.24 17.71 -12.53
N PRO A 96 8.35 18.72 -12.54
CA PRO A 96 7.81 19.24 -11.30
C PRO A 96 7.00 18.16 -10.57
N PRO A 97 7.05 18.12 -9.23
CA PRO A 97 6.30 17.14 -8.46
C PRO A 97 4.79 17.33 -8.65
N THR A 98 4.08 16.20 -8.56
CA THR A 98 2.63 16.11 -8.55
C THR A 98 2.21 15.34 -7.29
N ALA A 99 1.01 15.60 -6.80
CA ALA A 99 0.51 14.96 -5.59
C ALA A 99 -0.98 14.67 -5.71
N ILE A 100 -1.42 13.66 -4.98
CA ILE A 100 -2.83 13.51 -4.63
C ILE A 100 -3.05 13.96 -3.18
N VAL A 101 -4.27 14.41 -2.89
CA VAL A 101 -4.67 14.81 -1.53
C VAL A 101 -5.77 13.88 -1.07
N ILE A 102 -5.51 13.16 0.02
CA ILE A 102 -6.42 12.16 0.58
C ILE A 102 -6.61 12.36 2.09
N GLU A 103 -7.65 11.72 2.63
CA GLU A 103 -7.97 11.69 4.05
C GLU A 103 -6.80 11.18 4.89
N TYR A 104 -6.46 11.93 5.94
CA TYR A 104 -5.63 11.41 7.02
C TYR A 104 -6.47 10.51 7.93
N VAL A 105 -6.14 9.22 8.00
CA VAL A 105 -6.81 8.25 8.87
C VAL A 105 -5.95 8.00 10.11
N PRO A 106 -6.40 8.41 11.32
CA PRO A 106 -5.61 8.25 12.54
C PRO A 106 -5.55 6.78 13.00
N ASN A 107 -4.54 6.45 13.82
CA ASN A 107 -4.37 5.13 14.47
C ASN A 107 -4.41 3.94 13.50
N MET A 108 -3.96 4.15 12.28
CA MET A 108 -3.98 3.16 11.23
C MET A 108 -2.78 2.22 11.36
N HIS A 109 -3.04 0.93 11.47
CA HIS A 109 -2.04 -0.12 11.58
C HIS A 109 -2.24 -1.12 10.45
N ARG A 110 -1.15 -1.57 9.83
CA ARG A 110 -1.22 -2.69 8.87
C ARG A 110 -1.79 -3.93 9.56
N ILE A 111 -2.48 -4.79 8.83
CA ILE A 111 -2.90 -6.10 9.33
C ILE A 111 -1.67 -6.88 9.81
N ASP A 112 -1.73 -7.49 10.99
CA ASP A 112 -0.72 -8.40 11.55
C ASP A 112 -1.36 -9.31 12.62
N LEU A 113 -0.57 -10.18 13.26
CA LEU A 113 -1.07 -11.09 14.29
C LEU A 113 -1.68 -10.40 15.51
N THR A 114 -1.30 -9.16 15.81
CA THR A 114 -1.80 -8.42 16.99
C THR A 114 -3.20 -7.86 16.77
N ASN A 115 -3.58 -7.62 15.52
CA ASN A 115 -4.87 -7.04 15.15
C ASN A 115 -5.70 -7.95 14.22
N PHE A 116 -5.22 -9.16 13.96
CA PHE A 116 -5.91 -10.19 13.21
C PHE A 116 -7.27 -10.53 13.83
N SER A 117 -8.26 -10.70 12.96
CA SER A 117 -9.49 -11.42 13.26
C SER A 117 -10.06 -11.97 11.95
N PRO A 118 -10.78 -13.12 11.98
CA PRO A 118 -11.44 -13.65 10.78
C PRO A 118 -12.34 -12.61 10.10
N GLN A 119 -12.97 -11.74 10.88
CA GLN A 119 -13.83 -10.67 10.36
C GLN A 119 -13.01 -9.61 9.60
N ASN A 120 -11.87 -9.17 10.13
CA ASN A 120 -11.05 -8.14 9.47
C ASN A 120 -10.51 -8.62 8.12
N VAL A 121 -10.00 -9.85 8.06
CA VAL A 121 -9.43 -10.40 6.82
C VAL A 121 -10.51 -10.67 5.77
N GLN A 122 -11.70 -11.10 6.19
CA GLN A 122 -12.84 -11.23 5.28
C GLN A 122 -13.27 -9.86 4.73
N ILE A 123 -13.34 -8.83 5.58
CA ILE A 123 -13.68 -7.47 5.10
C ILE A 123 -12.63 -6.97 4.10
N LEU A 124 -11.34 -7.19 4.33
CA LEU A 124 -10.29 -6.84 3.37
C LEU A 124 -10.50 -7.54 2.02
N ARG A 125 -10.83 -8.83 2.04
CA ARG A 125 -11.12 -9.63 0.84
C ARG A 125 -12.34 -9.16 0.08
N ASP A 126 -13.41 -8.83 0.79
CA ASP A 126 -14.66 -8.31 0.21
C ASP A 126 -14.43 -6.92 -0.41
N ILE A 127 -13.64 -6.06 0.23
CA ILE A 127 -13.29 -4.75 -0.34
C ILE A 127 -12.46 -4.94 -1.63
N LEU A 128 -11.53 -5.90 -1.67
CA LEU A 128 -10.73 -6.18 -2.87
C LEU A 128 -11.63 -6.67 -4.02
N GLU A 129 -12.60 -7.55 -3.74
CA GLU A 129 -13.59 -7.98 -4.74
C GLU A 129 -14.39 -6.80 -5.28
N ASP A 130 -14.84 -5.90 -4.40
CA ASP A 130 -15.54 -4.69 -4.82
C ASP A 130 -14.64 -3.79 -5.68
N ILE A 131 -13.35 -3.66 -5.35
CA ILE A 131 -12.35 -2.91 -6.16
C ILE A 131 -12.27 -3.53 -7.58
N HIS A 132 -12.22 -4.86 -7.69
CA HIS A 132 -12.24 -5.57 -8.97
C HIS A 132 -13.54 -5.32 -9.75
N LEU A 133 -14.69 -5.37 -9.08
CA LEU A 133 -16.00 -5.06 -9.67
C LEU A 133 -16.11 -3.60 -10.13
N ALA A 134 -15.34 -2.69 -9.53
CA ALA A 134 -15.21 -1.31 -9.99
C ALA A 134 -14.29 -1.14 -11.22
N GLY A 135 -13.69 -2.23 -11.71
CA GLY A 135 -12.77 -2.26 -12.84
C GLY A 135 -11.37 -1.77 -12.48
N VAL A 136 -10.92 -2.01 -11.25
CA VAL A 136 -9.60 -1.63 -10.76
C VAL A 136 -8.87 -2.90 -10.31
N LEU A 137 -7.67 -3.11 -10.82
CA LEU A 137 -6.67 -4.04 -10.27
C LEU A 137 -5.79 -3.25 -9.31
N HIS A 138 -5.53 -3.72 -8.09
CA HIS A 138 -4.67 -2.98 -7.14
C HIS A 138 -3.17 -3.11 -7.50
N ASP A 139 -2.76 -4.30 -7.95
CA ASP A 139 -1.40 -4.68 -8.37
C ASP A 139 -0.32 -4.51 -7.27
N ASP A 140 -0.75 -4.47 -6.00
CA ASP A 140 0.14 -4.37 -4.84
C ASP A 140 -0.54 -4.85 -3.54
N THR A 141 -1.08 -6.07 -3.55
CA THR A 141 -1.87 -6.64 -2.43
C THR A 141 -1.04 -7.13 -1.24
N TYR A 142 0.06 -6.44 -0.92
CA TYR A 142 0.83 -6.76 0.27
C TYR A 142 0.22 -6.17 1.55
N PRO A 143 0.45 -6.78 2.72
CA PRO A 143 -0.16 -6.36 3.99
C PRO A 143 0.10 -4.91 4.39
N ARG A 144 1.17 -4.28 3.87
CA ARG A 144 1.46 -2.84 4.10
C ARG A 144 0.36 -1.90 3.60
N ASN A 145 -0.48 -2.38 2.68
CA ASN A 145 -1.58 -1.63 2.06
C ASN A 145 -2.96 -2.00 2.64
N MET A 146 -2.99 -3.00 3.54
CA MET A 146 -4.20 -3.49 4.21
C MET A 146 -4.25 -2.97 5.64
N MET A 147 -5.15 -2.06 5.94
CA MET A 147 -5.10 -1.29 7.16
C MET A 147 -6.31 -1.49 8.06
N ILE A 148 -6.04 -1.49 9.37
CA ILE A 148 -7.01 -1.49 10.45
C ILE A 148 -6.78 -0.22 11.26
N SER A 149 -7.77 0.69 11.25
CA SER A 149 -7.80 1.85 12.13
C SER A 149 -8.79 1.61 13.26
N ARG A 150 -8.36 1.87 14.49
CA ARG A 150 -9.21 1.75 15.68
C ARG A 150 -9.31 3.11 16.34
N ASP A 151 -10.52 3.59 16.53
CA ASP A 151 -10.78 4.79 17.30
C ASP A 151 -10.91 4.41 18.79
N PRO A 152 -9.95 4.83 19.66
CA PRO A 152 -9.99 4.50 21.08
C PRO A 152 -11.21 5.09 21.79
N SER A 153 -11.77 6.18 21.28
CA SER A 153 -12.89 6.91 21.88
C SER A 153 -14.25 6.31 21.51
N THR A 154 -14.41 5.81 20.28
CA THR A 154 -15.70 5.28 19.80
C THR A 154 -15.75 3.76 19.68
N LYS A 155 -14.62 3.05 19.87
CA LYS A 155 -14.46 1.61 19.60
C LYS A 155 -14.79 1.20 18.17
N GLN A 156 -14.93 2.15 17.25
CA GLN A 156 -15.13 1.86 15.83
C GLN A 156 -13.84 1.30 15.24
N VAL A 157 -14.00 0.28 14.40
CA VAL A 157 -12.92 -0.31 13.62
C VAL A 157 -13.20 0.01 12.16
N ARG A 158 -12.25 0.68 11.51
CA ARG A 158 -12.25 0.91 10.07
C ARG A 158 -11.24 -0.05 9.44
N VAL A 159 -11.69 -0.82 8.48
CA VAL A 159 -10.86 -1.71 7.65
C VAL A 159 -10.79 -1.05 6.27
N LEU A 160 -9.59 -0.81 5.77
CA LEU A 160 -9.41 -0.06 4.54
C LEU A 160 -8.19 -0.51 3.74
N TRP A 161 -8.28 -0.31 2.43
CA TRP A 161 -7.17 -0.42 1.49
C TRP A 161 -6.59 0.96 1.19
N ILE A 162 -5.26 1.02 1.01
CA ILE A 162 -4.52 2.24 0.66
C ILE A 162 -3.47 1.91 -0.43
N ASP A 163 -2.83 2.97 -0.96
CA ASP A 163 -1.68 2.86 -1.87
C ASP A 163 -2.01 2.24 -3.25
N PHE A 164 -2.71 3.00 -4.09
CA PHE A 164 -3.11 2.58 -5.44
C PHE A 164 -2.08 2.97 -6.51
N ASP A 165 -0.81 3.13 -6.15
CA ASP A 165 0.24 3.66 -7.03
C ASP A 165 0.59 2.72 -8.20
N ARG A 166 0.34 1.41 -8.05
CA ARG A 166 0.47 0.40 -9.11
C ARG A 166 -0.84 0.05 -9.80
N ALA A 167 -1.96 0.56 -9.30
CA ALA A 167 -3.28 0.13 -9.71
C ALA A 167 -3.51 0.33 -11.22
N GLN A 168 -4.17 -0.64 -11.84
CA GLN A 168 -4.60 -0.55 -13.23
C GLN A 168 -6.11 -0.35 -13.28
N THR A 169 -6.56 0.75 -13.87
CA THR A 169 -7.99 1.03 -14.03
C THR A 169 -8.42 0.66 -15.43
N PHE A 170 -9.24 -0.39 -15.54
CA PHE A 170 -9.72 -0.92 -16.81
C PHE A 170 -11.00 -0.23 -17.29
N SER A 171 -11.29 -0.43 -18.57
CA SER A 171 -12.60 -0.10 -19.16
C SER A 171 -13.63 -1.17 -18.77
N GLU A 172 -14.92 -0.90 -18.98
CA GLU A 172 -15.99 -1.87 -18.66
C GLU A 172 -15.88 -3.19 -19.44
N SER A 173 -15.21 -3.19 -20.59
CA SER A 173 -14.96 -4.40 -21.38
C SER A 173 -13.55 -4.92 -21.10
N LEU A 174 -13.45 -5.93 -20.23
CA LEU A 174 -12.18 -6.57 -19.88
C LEU A 174 -11.73 -7.56 -20.98
N SER A 175 -10.44 -7.54 -21.31
CA SER A 175 -9.80 -8.62 -22.06
C SER A 175 -9.67 -9.88 -21.19
N GLU A 176 -9.43 -11.05 -21.80
CA GLU A 176 -9.19 -12.28 -21.03
C GLU A 176 -7.98 -12.14 -20.11
N TRP A 177 -6.88 -11.54 -20.61
CA TRP A 177 -5.70 -11.26 -19.78
C TRP A 177 -6.02 -10.36 -18.58
N GLN A 178 -6.86 -9.33 -18.73
CA GLN A 178 -7.26 -8.49 -17.61
C GLN A 178 -8.12 -9.24 -16.59
N LYS A 179 -8.92 -10.22 -17.02
CA LYS A 179 -9.68 -11.07 -16.10
C LYS A 179 -8.74 -12.00 -15.34
N GLU A 180 -7.80 -12.63 -16.04
CA GLU A 180 -6.75 -13.47 -15.43
C GLU A 180 -5.99 -12.68 -14.34
N GLN A 181 -5.60 -11.42 -14.59
CA GLN A 181 -4.93 -10.61 -13.56
C GLN A 181 -5.79 -10.35 -12.31
N LEU A 182 -7.10 -10.12 -12.46
CA LEU A 182 -8.00 -9.92 -11.32
C LEU A 182 -8.21 -11.23 -10.54
N GLU A 183 -8.28 -12.35 -11.25
CA GLU A 183 -8.37 -13.70 -10.66
C GLU A 183 -7.09 -14.03 -9.90
N GLU A 184 -5.91 -13.80 -10.48
CA GLU A 184 -4.60 -13.96 -9.81
C GLU A 184 -4.50 -13.11 -8.53
N GLU A 185 -4.89 -11.83 -8.59
CA GLU A 185 -4.86 -10.95 -7.41
C GLU A 185 -5.81 -11.45 -6.30
N THR A 186 -6.95 -12.03 -6.69
CA THR A 186 -7.88 -12.70 -5.79
C THR A 186 -7.25 -13.94 -5.13
N GLU A 187 -6.60 -14.81 -5.92
CA GLU A 187 -5.95 -16.02 -5.42
C GLU A 187 -4.81 -15.69 -4.44
N ILE A 188 -4.01 -14.68 -4.75
CA ILE A 188 -2.95 -14.17 -3.87
C ILE A 188 -3.54 -13.71 -2.52
N MET A 189 -4.67 -13.01 -2.54
CA MET A 189 -5.34 -12.56 -1.33
C MET A 189 -5.89 -13.75 -0.51
N ASP A 190 -6.49 -14.74 -1.18
CA ASP A 190 -7.04 -15.93 -0.50
C ASP A 190 -5.92 -16.78 0.14
N GLU A 191 -4.78 -16.93 -0.55
CA GLU A 191 -3.58 -17.57 0.00
C GLU A 191 -3.06 -16.81 1.23
N PHE A 192 -2.91 -15.48 1.13
CA PHE A 192 -2.47 -14.65 2.26
C PHE A 192 -3.36 -14.85 3.50
N ILE A 193 -4.69 -14.85 3.33
CA ILE A 193 -5.64 -15.04 4.42
C ILE A 193 -5.46 -16.42 5.05
N GLN A 194 -5.32 -17.46 4.24
CA GLN A 194 -5.12 -18.82 4.72
C GLN A 194 -3.83 -18.93 5.55
N LEU A 195 -2.72 -18.39 5.04
CA LEU A 195 -1.42 -18.43 5.71
C LEU A 195 -1.42 -17.61 7.00
N LEU A 196 -1.99 -16.40 6.99
CA LEU A 196 -2.07 -15.56 8.19
C LEU A 196 -2.98 -16.17 9.27
N THR A 197 -4.04 -16.87 8.85
CA THR A 197 -4.91 -17.60 9.78
C THR A 197 -4.13 -18.71 10.50
N GLN A 198 -3.30 -19.47 9.78
CA GLN A 198 -2.44 -20.49 10.38
C GLN A 198 -1.42 -19.88 11.35
N ASP A 199 -0.79 -18.77 10.96
CA ASP A 199 0.15 -18.05 11.81
C ASP A 199 -0.52 -17.55 13.10
N ASN A 200 -1.75 -17.05 13.00
CA ASN A 200 -2.51 -16.61 14.15
C ASN A 200 -2.88 -17.76 15.10
N GLU A 201 -3.23 -18.94 14.57
CA GLU A 201 -3.49 -20.15 15.38
C GLU A 201 -2.22 -20.63 16.10
N GLN A 202 -1.05 -20.46 15.47
CA GLN A 202 0.25 -20.82 16.04
C GLN A 202 0.80 -19.74 16.99
N GLY A 203 0.31 -18.51 16.88
CA GLY A 203 0.79 -17.36 17.64
C GLY A 203 2.16 -16.84 17.17
N GLU A 204 2.58 -17.23 15.97
CA GLU A 204 3.89 -16.90 15.39
C GLU A 204 3.75 -16.64 13.89
N LEU A 205 4.42 -15.59 13.39
CA LEU A 205 4.42 -15.26 11.96
C LEU A 205 5.44 -16.14 11.25
N TYR A 206 4.97 -17.13 10.49
CA TYR A 206 5.80 -18.11 9.80
C TYR A 206 5.38 -18.25 8.33
N HIS A 207 4.13 -18.66 8.09
CA HIS A 207 3.57 -18.99 6.78
C HIS A 207 3.37 -17.74 5.92
N ALA A 208 2.79 -16.67 6.46
CA ALA A 208 2.54 -15.42 5.73
C ALA A 208 3.77 -14.50 5.69
N TYR A 209 4.91 -14.90 6.25
CA TYR A 209 6.10 -14.05 6.40
C TYR A 209 6.55 -13.41 5.07
N ALA A 210 6.53 -14.17 3.97
CA ALA A 210 6.97 -13.71 2.66
C ALA A 210 6.16 -12.51 2.15
N PHE A 211 4.88 -12.40 2.53
CA PHE A 211 4.04 -11.24 2.20
C PHE A 211 4.49 -9.96 2.94
N TYR A 212 5.06 -10.08 4.13
CA TYR A 212 5.47 -8.90 4.91
C TYR A 212 6.87 -8.40 4.55
N TYR A 213 7.78 -9.32 4.25
CA TYR A 213 9.22 -9.02 4.17
C TYR A 213 9.86 -9.44 2.83
N GLY A 214 9.04 -9.88 1.88
CA GLY A 214 9.50 -10.37 0.58
C GLY A 214 10.22 -11.73 0.67
N VAL A 215 10.80 -12.13 -0.45
CA VAL A 215 11.42 -13.44 -0.72
C VAL A 215 12.56 -13.84 0.23
N PHE A 216 12.98 -12.96 1.16
CA PHE A 216 14.04 -13.27 2.11
C PHE A 216 13.60 -14.18 3.28
N GLY A 217 12.43 -14.83 3.21
CA GLY A 217 12.03 -15.90 4.12
C GLY A 217 12.22 -17.29 3.50
N PRO A 218 12.40 -18.38 4.28
CA PRO A 218 12.62 -19.73 3.76
C PRO A 218 11.55 -20.21 2.77
N LEU A 219 10.30 -19.74 2.93
CA LEU A 219 9.19 -20.03 2.01
C LEU A 219 9.24 -19.19 0.73
N GLY A 220 9.69 -17.93 0.76
CA GLY A 220 9.91 -17.15 -0.46
C GLY A 220 11.02 -17.74 -1.32
N TRP A 221 12.12 -18.16 -0.68
CA TRP A 221 13.19 -18.94 -1.33
C TRP A 221 12.73 -20.31 -1.85
N ALA A 222 11.62 -20.86 -1.35
CA ALA A 222 11.08 -22.14 -1.83
C ALA A 222 10.01 -21.95 -2.92
N MET A 223 9.06 -21.03 -2.73
CA MET A 223 7.94 -20.76 -3.64
C MET A 223 8.39 -20.14 -4.97
N ASP A 224 9.28 -19.13 -4.94
CA ASP A 224 9.83 -18.57 -6.18
C ASP A 224 10.64 -19.64 -6.93
N TYR A 225 11.33 -20.52 -6.20
CA TYR A 225 12.09 -21.59 -6.82
C TYR A 225 11.22 -22.72 -7.35
N GLU A 226 10.14 -23.12 -6.69
CA GLU A 226 9.20 -24.13 -7.21
C GLU A 226 8.50 -23.61 -8.47
N TRP A 227 8.03 -22.36 -8.47
CA TRP A 227 7.45 -21.71 -9.66
C TRP A 227 8.48 -21.55 -10.80
N ILE A 228 9.71 -21.13 -10.48
CA ILE A 228 10.81 -21.04 -11.47
C ILE A 228 11.23 -22.43 -11.96
N GLN A 229 11.24 -23.46 -11.12
CA GLN A 229 11.58 -24.84 -11.47
C GLN A 229 10.54 -25.46 -12.39
N GLU A 230 9.27 -25.27 -12.10
CA GLU A 230 8.16 -25.73 -12.94
C GLU A 230 8.21 -25.05 -14.32
N LYS A 231 8.56 -23.77 -14.36
CA LYS A 231 8.63 -22.99 -15.60
C LYS A 231 9.92 -23.16 -16.41
N TYR A 232 11.06 -23.43 -15.77
CA TYR A 232 12.39 -23.38 -16.41
C TYR A 232 13.29 -24.61 -16.18
N ALA A 233 12.81 -25.67 -15.51
CA ALA A 233 13.53 -26.94 -15.28
C ALA A 233 14.94 -26.76 -14.68
N ILE A 234 15.09 -25.83 -13.74
CA ILE A 234 16.36 -25.52 -13.06
C ILE A 234 16.63 -26.57 -11.95
N PRO A 235 17.87 -27.02 -11.72
CA PRO A 235 18.19 -27.96 -10.63
C PRO A 235 17.91 -27.39 -9.23
N GLU A 236 17.75 -28.28 -8.24
CA GLU A 236 17.45 -27.91 -6.85
C GLU A 236 18.49 -26.94 -6.24
N PRO A 237 18.04 -25.89 -5.53
CA PRO A 237 18.94 -24.94 -4.89
C PRO A 237 19.67 -25.56 -3.68
N PRO A 238 20.82 -24.99 -3.28
CA PRO A 238 21.46 -25.35 -2.03
C PRO A 238 20.53 -25.03 -0.83
N PRO A 239 20.65 -25.77 0.29
CA PRO A 239 19.79 -25.55 1.46
C PRO A 239 19.92 -24.10 1.96
N GLY A 240 18.77 -23.45 2.12
CA GLY A 240 18.69 -22.09 2.65
C GLY A 240 19.12 -21.99 4.12
N PRO A 241 19.27 -20.76 4.66
CA PRO A 241 19.57 -20.54 6.07
C PRO A 241 18.57 -21.23 7.00
N SER A 242 19.00 -21.57 8.21
CA SER A 242 18.11 -22.17 9.21
C SER A 242 17.06 -21.17 9.69
N TRP A 243 15.91 -21.66 10.18
CA TRP A 243 14.83 -20.80 10.67
C TRP A 243 15.28 -19.86 11.79
N GLU A 244 16.14 -20.33 12.69
CA GLU A 244 16.71 -19.53 13.78
C GLU A 244 17.61 -18.39 13.26
N GLU A 245 18.35 -18.64 12.18
CA GLU A 245 19.22 -17.66 11.55
C GLU A 245 18.41 -16.61 10.78
N PHE A 246 17.31 -17.02 10.15
CA PHE A 246 16.34 -16.11 9.54
C PHE A 246 15.62 -15.23 10.57
N GLN A 247 15.14 -15.80 11.69
CA GLN A 247 14.53 -15.04 12.78
C GLN A 247 15.49 -14.02 13.38
N ARG A 248 16.78 -14.35 13.46
CA ARG A 248 17.81 -13.39 13.87
C ARG A 248 17.93 -12.23 12.88
N VAL A 249 17.99 -12.50 11.58
CA VAL A 249 18.05 -11.46 10.53
C VAL A 249 16.78 -10.62 10.50
N ALA A 250 15.60 -11.23 10.63
CA ALA A 250 14.32 -10.54 10.71
C ALA A 250 14.24 -9.64 11.94
N LYS A 251 14.66 -10.14 13.12
CA LYS A 251 14.78 -9.32 14.34
C LYS A 251 15.84 -8.24 14.20
N GLU A 252 16.95 -8.49 13.53
CA GLU A 252 17.97 -7.47 13.25
C GLU A 252 17.42 -6.38 12.30
N GLN A 253 16.66 -6.75 11.26
CA GLN A 253 15.98 -5.79 10.39
C GLN A 253 14.91 -5.01 11.16
N GLU A 254 14.01 -5.68 11.88
CA GLU A 254 13.02 -5.04 12.77
C GLU A 254 13.69 -4.17 13.84
N SER A 255 14.86 -4.55 14.35
CA SER A 255 15.66 -3.77 15.31
C SER A 255 16.32 -2.57 14.64
N GLN A 256 16.74 -2.67 13.38
CA GLN A 256 17.21 -1.51 12.62
C GLN A 256 16.05 -0.56 12.30
N TRP A 257 14.84 -1.07 12.04
CA TRP A 257 13.61 -0.27 11.98
C TRP A 257 13.23 0.32 13.35
N LYS A 258 13.48 -0.39 14.46
CA LYS A 258 13.33 0.14 15.84
C LYS A 258 14.37 1.16 16.22
N ILE A 259 15.63 1.09 15.78
CA ILE A 259 16.62 2.15 16.00
C ILE A 259 16.21 3.43 15.25
N VAL A 260 15.45 3.30 14.15
CA VAL A 260 14.79 4.42 13.46
C VAL A 260 13.50 4.88 14.19
N GLY A 261 13.04 4.15 15.21
CA GLY A 261 11.82 4.41 16.01
C GLY A 261 12.01 4.49 17.54
N GLU A 262 13.23 4.44 18.07
CA GLU A 262 13.50 4.30 19.52
C GLU A 262 13.57 5.63 20.29
N ASN A 263 13.23 6.75 19.65
CA ASN A 263 12.93 8.01 20.35
C ASN A 263 11.42 8.31 20.33
N THR A 264 10.59 7.32 20.63
CA THR A 264 9.21 7.57 21.06
C THR A 264 9.20 8.12 22.48
N ARG A 265 8.96 9.44 22.59
CA ARG A 265 8.15 9.96 23.69
C ARG A 265 6.75 10.15 23.13
N GLU A 266 5.80 9.38 23.65
CA GLU A 266 4.38 9.71 23.54
C GLU A 266 4.19 11.16 24.02
N VAL A 267 3.67 12.02 23.15
CA VAL A 267 3.11 13.31 23.57
C VAL A 267 1.60 13.16 23.52
N THR A 268 1.02 12.86 24.67
CA THR A 268 -0.41 13.06 24.92
C THR A 268 -0.63 14.57 24.94
N VAL A 269 -1.43 15.11 24.02
CA VAL A 269 -1.90 16.50 24.13
C VAL A 269 -3.22 16.47 24.89
N GLU A 270 -3.13 16.83 26.18
CA GLU A 270 -4.27 17.21 26.99
C GLU A 270 -4.92 18.47 26.41
N TRP A 271 -6.25 18.43 26.23
CA TRP A 271 -7.04 19.62 25.92
C TRP A 271 -7.42 20.30 27.23
N ASP A 272 -6.83 21.45 27.52
CA ASP A 272 -7.35 22.36 28.55
C ASP A 272 -8.45 23.25 27.93
N SER A 273 -9.69 22.89 28.33
CA SER A 273 -10.94 23.67 28.45
C SER A 273 -11.33 24.72 27.40
#